data_AF-A0A9P5QVT1-F1
#
_entry.id   AF-A0A9P5QVT1-F1
#
_cell.length_a   1.000
_cell.length_b   1.000
_cell.length_c   1.000
_cell.angle_alpha   90.00
_cell.angle_beta   90.00
_cell.angle_gamma   90.00
#
_symmetry.space_group_name_H-M   'P 1'
#
loop_
_entity.id
_entity.type
_entity.pdbx_description
1 polymer ?
#
loop_
_entity_poly.entity_id
_entity_poly.type
_entity_poly.pdbx_seq_one_letter_code
_entity_poly.pdbx_strand_id
1 'polypeptide(L)' 'MFNANSEYQAVFDKISKVHSHGLSHNLSIPRMAIIGDQSSGKSSVLEAITKLTFPRDKG' A
#
# COMPACT_ATOMS: atom_id res chain seq x y z
N MET A 1 -19.28 2.74 10.53
CA MET A 1 -17.87 3.14 10.33
C MET A 1 -17.29 2.13 9.35
N PHE A 2 -17.09 2.53 8.08
CA PHE A 2 -16.80 1.70 6.89
C PHE A 2 -17.58 0.37 6.80
N ASN A 3 -18.79 0.42 6.25
CA ASN A 3 -19.41 -0.78 5.72
C ASN A 3 -18.61 -1.16 4.46
N ALA A 4 -17.63 -2.03 4.64
CA ALA A 4 -16.82 -2.51 3.54
C ALA A 4 -17.70 -3.31 2.60
N ASN A 5 -17.68 -2.99 1.30
CA ASN A 5 -18.03 -3.95 0.27
C ASN A 5 -17.20 -5.21 0.52
N SER A 6 -17.83 -6.23 1.10
CA SER A 6 -17.18 -7.40 1.70
C SER A 6 -16.36 -8.19 0.68
N GLU A 7 -16.78 -8.18 -0.57
CA GLU A 7 -16.09 -8.86 -1.68
C GLU A 7 -14.73 -8.23 -1.99
N TYR A 8 -14.62 -6.89 -2.05
CA TYR A 8 -13.33 -6.23 -2.30
C TYR A 8 -12.35 -6.43 -1.15
N GLN A 9 -12.83 -6.38 0.10
CA GLN A 9 -11.97 -6.68 1.25
C GLN A 9 -11.45 -8.11 1.19
N ALA A 10 -12.32 -9.09 0.89
CA ALA A 10 -11.91 -10.48 0.76
C ALA A 10 -10.87 -10.68 -0.36
N VAL A 11 -10.94 -9.92 -1.44
CA VAL A 11 -9.92 -9.92 -2.50
C VAL A 11 -8.60 -9.32 -1.99
N PHE A 12 -8.63 -8.16 -1.33
CA PHE A 12 -7.43 -7.54 -0.77
C PHE A 12 -6.76 -8.40 0.30
N ASP A 13 -7.53 -9.08 1.15
CA ASP A 13 -7.01 -10.00 2.16
C ASP A 13 -6.29 -11.19 1.51
N LYS A 14 -6.86 -11.76 0.45
CA LYS A 14 -6.20 -12.84 -0.33
C LYS A 14 -4.89 -12.36 -0.95
N ILE A 15 -4.90 -11.19 -1.59
CA ILE A 15 -3.69 -10.60 -2.19
C ILE A 15 -2.61 -10.39 -1.11
N SER A 16 -3.01 -9.82 0.03
CA SER A 16 -2.11 -9.56 1.17
C SER A 16 -1.53 -10.85 1.75
N LYS A 17 -2.35 -11.90 1.84
CA LYS A 17 -1.90 -13.23 2.26
C LYS A 17 -0.90 -13.82 1.27
N VAL A 18 -1.15 -13.80 -0.03
CA VAL A 18 -0.17 -14.32 -1.01
C VAL A 18 1.13 -13.52 -0.96
N HIS A 19 1.03 -12.20 -0.81
CA HIS A 19 2.19 -11.31 -0.66
C HIS A 19 3.07 -11.67 0.54
N SER A 20 2.48 -11.96 1.71
CA SER A 20 3.24 -12.24 2.94
C SER A 20 4.05 -13.53 2.89
N HIS A 21 3.79 -14.43 1.93
CA HIS A 21 4.57 -15.66 1.72
C HIS A 21 5.83 -15.44 0.87
N GLY A 22 6.14 -14.21 0.44
CA GLY A 22 7.36 -13.90 -0.31
C GLY A 22 7.39 -14.40 -1.76
N LEU A 23 6.25 -14.86 -2.28
CA LEU A 23 6.11 -15.46 -3.61
C LEU A 23 6.16 -14.48 -4.79
N SER A 24 6.47 -13.21 -4.53
CA SER A 24 6.47 -12.17 -5.58
C SER A 24 7.49 -12.34 -6.69
N HIS A 25 8.43 -13.27 -6.53
CA HIS A 25 9.39 -13.65 -7.56
C HIS A 25 8.88 -14.79 -8.47
N ASN A 26 7.86 -15.54 -8.03
CA ASN A 26 7.24 -16.63 -8.80
C ASN A 26 5.86 -16.26 -9.35
N LEU A 27 5.17 -15.32 -8.71
CA LEU A 27 3.82 -14.90 -9.05
C LEU A 27 3.75 -13.39 -9.19
N SER A 28 3.09 -12.93 -10.25
CA SER A 28 2.72 -11.53 -10.39
C SER A 28 1.60 -11.20 -9.43
N ILE A 29 1.94 -10.53 -8.33
CA ILE A 29 0.99 -10.09 -7.30
C ILE A 29 0.71 -8.60 -7.54
N PRO A 30 -0.56 -8.17 -7.64
CA PRO A 30 -0.90 -6.76 -7.79
C PRO A 30 -0.27 -5.92 -6.67
N ARG A 31 0.43 -4.84 -7.06
CA ARG A 31 1.02 -3.85 -6.16
C ARG A 31 0.84 -2.46 -6.74
N MET A 32 0.81 -1.45 -5.87
CA MET A 32 0.85 -0.05 -6.25
C MET A 32 2.21 0.52 -5.88
N ALA A 33 2.91 1.07 -6.88
CA ALA A 33 4.15 1.81 -6.68
C ALA A 33 3.86 3.32 -6.69
N ILE A 34 4.56 4.05 -5.83
CA ILE A 34 4.44 5.51 -5.74
C ILE A 34 5.76 6.09 -6.20
N ILE A 35 5.71 6.90 -7.25
CA ILE A 35 6.88 7.39 -7.97
C ILE A 35 6.79 8.92 -8.05
N GLY A 36 7.93 9.58 -7.90
CA GLY A 36 8.08 11.03 -7.98
C GLY A 36 9.40 11.47 -7.38
N ASP A 37 9.88 12.64 -7.79
CA ASP A 37 11.20 13.18 -7.43
C ASP A 37 11.40 13.34 -5.92
N GLN A 38 12.63 13.54 -5.45
CA GLN A 38 12.89 13.86 -4.05
C GLN A 38 12.04 15.09 -3.63
N SER A 39 11.44 15.04 -2.44
CA SER A 39 10.61 16.11 -1.90
C SER A 39 9.32 16.46 -2.66
N SER A 40 8.87 15.63 -3.62
CA SER A 40 7.58 15.79 -4.33
C SER A 40 6.31 15.52 -3.48
N GLY A 41 6.45 15.27 -2.17
CA GLY A 41 5.31 15.09 -1.28
C GLY A 41 4.65 13.71 -1.28
N LYS A 42 5.29 12.68 -1.85
CA LYS A 42 4.80 11.26 -1.84
C LYS A 42 4.34 10.80 -0.46
N SER A 43 5.16 11.04 0.57
CA SER A 43 4.84 10.69 1.96
C SER A 43 3.65 11.49 2.47
N SER A 44 3.59 12.81 2.22
CA SER A 44 2.47 13.66 2.63
C SER A 44 1.13 13.20 2.04
N VAL A 45 1.12 12.77 0.78
CA VAL A 45 -0.10 12.22 0.13
C VAL A 45 -0.52 10.90 0.80
N LEU A 46 0.43 10.01 1.04
CA LEU A 46 0.14 8.76 1.76
C LEU A 46 -0.37 9.00 3.18
N GLU A 47 0.23 9.94 3.92
CA GLU A 47 -0.22 10.33 5.26
C GLU A 47 -1.67 10.84 5.22
N ALA A 48 -2.02 11.68 4.23
CA ALA A 48 -3.36 12.22 4.07
C ALA A 48 -4.42 11.13 3.80
N ILE A 49 -4.08 10.11 3.01
CA ILE A 49 -4.98 9.01 2.63
C ILE A 49 -5.08 7.96 3.74
N THR A 50 -3.94 7.50 4.26
CA THR A 50 -3.86 6.38 5.21
C THR A 50 -4.11 6.80 6.65
N LYS A 51 -3.95 8.09 6.97
CA LYS A 51 -3.92 8.61 8.34
C LYS A 51 -2.80 8.01 9.21
N LEU A 52 -1.80 7.39 8.59
CA LEU A 52 -0.58 6.93 9.25
C LEU A 52 0.53 7.97 9.07
N THR A 53 1.41 8.10 10.05
CA THR A 53 2.62 8.93 9.92
C THR A 53 3.71 8.13 9.23
N PHE A 54 4.35 8.72 8.21
CA PHE A 54 5.46 8.09 7.51
C PHE A 54 6.79 8.61 8.08
N PRO A 55 7.85 7.78 8.12
CA PRO A 55 9.18 8.23 8.50
C PRO A 55 9.63 9.42 7.64
N ARG A 56 10.15 10.46 8.28
CA ARG A 56 10.74 11.63 7.61
C ARG A 56 12.24 11.58 7.83
N ASP A 57 12.99 11.48 6.74
CA ASP A 57 14.44 11.71 6.80
C ASP A 57 14.71 13.22 6.84
N LYS A 58 15.86 13.62 7.38
CA LYS A 58 16.30 15.03 7.40
C LYS A 58 17.09 15.42 6.13
N GLY A 59 16.96 14.65 5.05
CA GLY A 59 17.68 14.81 3.78
C GLY A 59 16.78 15.10 2.58
#